data_AF-A0A1M6RQP5-F1
#
_entry.id   AF-A0A1M6RQP5-F1
#
_cell.length_a   1.000
_cell.length_b   1.000
_cell.length_c   1.000
_cell.angle_alpha   90.00
_cell.angle_beta   90.00
_cell.angle_gamma   90.00
#
_symmetry.space_group_name_H-M   'P 1'
#
loop_
_entity.id
_entity.type
_entity.pdbx_description
1 polymer ?
#
loop_
_entity_poly.entity_id
_entity_poly.type
_entity_poly.pdbx_seq_one_letter_code
_entity_poly.pdbx_strand_id
1 'polypeptide(L)'
;LNYVAQPGREEMLKDRPKMEQALTAVFSREGFTVKRLPEEHAGGKWVLGYQSAFGQPGNLEVDLNFMFRIPLWPVSLMDSRTVGSWTARNVPVLDAHEIAAGKLAALFSRHQARDLFDCHQMMSLDLDRVKVRAAFFAYGAMNRKDWRHVKLDDVDFDPKELARQLTPTLRTVAAQDAETAEEYGRRLVEETKDALGFLFPFTDAEMEFLDRLLDYGEIHPALLTNDADLVVRLSTLTGVEGGKRAEA
;
A
#
# COMPACT_ATOMS: atom_id res chain seq x y z
N LEU A 1 -7.85 3.79 -3.50
CA LEU A 1 -8.77 4.43 -2.54
C LEU A 1 -9.07 3.42 -1.44
N ASN A 2 -8.98 3.84 -0.18
CA ASN A 2 -9.44 3.03 0.95
C ASN A 2 -10.76 3.62 1.45
N TYR A 3 -11.77 2.78 1.63
CA TYR A 3 -13.00 3.17 2.31
C TYR A 3 -12.71 3.29 3.80
N VAL A 4 -12.95 4.44 4.42
CA VAL A 4 -12.60 4.71 5.83
C VAL A 4 -13.78 5.24 6.66
N ALA A 5 -15.02 5.00 6.22
CA ALA A 5 -16.20 5.58 6.87
C ALA A 5 -16.72 4.74 8.05
N GLN A 6 -17.05 3.46 7.82
CA GLN A 6 -17.57 2.57 8.86
C GLN A 6 -16.58 1.44 9.19
N PRO A 7 -16.26 1.22 10.48
CA PRO A 7 -15.34 0.15 10.90
C PRO A 7 -16.00 -1.23 10.84
N GLY A 8 -17.29 -1.33 11.13
CA GLY A 8 -18.05 -2.57 11.14
C GLY A 8 -18.29 -3.12 9.73
N ARG A 9 -18.21 -4.45 9.59
CA ARG A 9 -18.38 -5.11 8.30
C ARG A 9 -19.81 -4.94 7.77
N GLU A 10 -20.81 -5.09 8.63
CA GLU A 10 -22.22 -4.99 8.22
C GLU A 10 -22.57 -3.59 7.72
N GLU A 11 -22.12 -2.56 8.42
CA GLU A 11 -22.29 -1.16 8.06
C GLU A 11 -21.56 -0.84 6.76
N MET A 12 -20.31 -1.30 6.62
CA MET A 12 -19.54 -1.16 5.40
C MET A 12 -20.26 -1.81 4.20
N LEU A 13 -20.84 -3.01 4.37
CA LEU A 13 -21.60 -3.68 3.31
C LEU A 13 -22.85 -2.89 2.90
N LYS A 14 -23.52 -2.20 3.86
CA LYS A 14 -24.65 -1.30 3.58
C LYS A 14 -24.21 -0.01 2.85
N ASP A 15 -23.00 0.46 3.11
CA ASP A 15 -22.45 1.67 2.50
C ASP A 15 -21.80 1.42 1.14
N ARG A 16 -21.29 0.20 0.88
CA ARG A 16 -20.60 -0.17 -0.35
C ARG A 16 -21.38 0.23 -1.63
N PRO A 17 -22.67 -0.13 -1.80
CA PRO A 17 -23.42 0.26 -3.00
C PRO A 17 -23.51 1.78 -3.17
N LYS A 18 -23.63 2.53 -2.07
CA LYS A 18 -23.69 4.00 -2.10
C LYS A 18 -22.35 4.59 -2.55
N MET A 19 -21.24 4.02 -2.07
CA MET A 19 -19.89 4.45 -2.46
C MET A 19 -19.63 4.16 -3.95
N GLU A 20 -19.99 2.98 -4.43
CA GLU A 20 -19.84 2.59 -5.84
C GLU A 20 -20.71 3.45 -6.78
N GLN A 21 -21.94 3.78 -6.36
CA GLN A 21 -22.82 4.73 -7.05
C GLN A 21 -22.22 6.14 -7.07
N ALA A 22 -21.70 6.63 -5.95
CA ALA A 22 -21.07 7.94 -5.86
C ALA A 22 -19.85 8.04 -6.79
N LEU A 23 -18.99 7.02 -6.82
CA LEU A 23 -17.85 6.95 -7.73
C LEU A 23 -18.30 7.00 -9.19
N THR A 24 -19.30 6.20 -9.56
CA THR A 24 -19.83 6.18 -10.93
C THR A 24 -20.43 7.52 -11.34
N ALA A 25 -21.14 8.19 -10.42
CA ALA A 25 -21.68 9.53 -10.64
C ALA A 25 -20.55 10.57 -10.85
N VAL A 26 -19.48 10.49 -10.07
CA VAL A 26 -18.28 11.34 -10.26
C VAL A 26 -17.65 11.05 -11.62
N PHE A 27 -17.42 9.78 -11.98
CA PHE A 27 -16.81 9.42 -13.26
C PHE A 27 -17.61 9.97 -14.45
N SER A 28 -18.93 9.79 -14.43
CA SER A 28 -19.80 10.32 -15.47
C SER A 28 -19.79 11.84 -15.53
N ARG A 29 -19.79 12.52 -14.37
CA ARG A 29 -19.78 14.00 -14.30
C ARG A 29 -18.47 14.57 -14.84
N GLU A 30 -17.34 13.91 -14.56
CA GLU A 30 -16.02 14.32 -15.05
C GLU A 30 -15.74 13.83 -16.50
N GLY A 31 -16.73 13.23 -17.17
CA GLY A 31 -16.63 12.84 -18.58
C GLY A 31 -15.85 11.54 -18.86
N PHE A 32 -15.64 10.70 -17.83
CA PHE A 32 -15.02 9.39 -17.99
C PHE A 32 -16.03 8.34 -18.44
N THR A 33 -15.61 7.43 -19.32
CA THR A 33 -16.41 6.28 -19.75
C THR A 33 -15.99 5.03 -18.97
N VAL A 34 -16.91 4.39 -18.24
CA VAL A 34 -16.59 3.13 -17.54
C VAL A 34 -16.43 2.00 -18.55
N LYS A 35 -15.21 1.48 -18.71
CA LYS A 35 -14.88 0.35 -19.59
C LYS A 35 -14.99 -1.00 -18.88
N ARG A 36 -14.70 -1.04 -17.57
CA ARG A 36 -14.79 -2.24 -16.74
C ARG A 36 -15.25 -1.88 -15.33
N LEU A 37 -16.18 -2.67 -14.80
CA LEU A 37 -16.61 -2.66 -13.41
C LEU A 37 -15.97 -3.84 -12.65
N PRO A 38 -15.78 -3.72 -11.34
CA PRO A 38 -15.37 -4.84 -10.50
C PRO A 38 -16.43 -5.95 -10.46
N GLU A 39 -16.00 -7.21 -10.40
CA GLU A 39 -16.91 -8.32 -10.09
C GLU A 39 -17.27 -8.32 -8.58
N GLU A 40 -18.44 -8.86 -8.24
CA GLU A 40 -18.95 -8.87 -6.87
C GLU A 40 -17.96 -9.59 -5.93
N HIS A 41 -17.58 -8.91 -4.84
CA HIS A 41 -17.29 -9.45 -3.48
C HIS A 41 -16.04 -8.94 -2.74
N ALA A 42 -15.02 -8.30 -3.34
CA ALA A 42 -13.88 -7.80 -2.54
C ALA A 42 -13.20 -6.53 -3.10
N GLY A 43 -13.74 -5.34 -2.78
CA GLY A 43 -13.20 -4.12 -3.39
C GLY A 43 -13.26 -4.19 -4.91
N GLY A 44 -12.60 -3.28 -5.61
CA GLY A 44 -12.74 -3.30 -7.04
C GLY A 44 -11.86 -2.37 -7.83
N LYS A 45 -11.56 -2.81 -9.05
CA LYS A 45 -10.78 -2.06 -10.03
C LYS A 45 -11.66 -1.58 -11.17
N TRP A 46 -11.97 -0.29 -11.18
CA TRP A 46 -12.58 0.38 -12.32
C TRP A 46 -11.52 0.68 -13.36
N VAL A 47 -11.88 0.48 -14.62
CA VAL A 47 -11.09 0.99 -15.76
C VAL A 47 -11.93 2.02 -16.48
N LEU A 48 -11.44 3.26 -16.48
CA LEU A 48 -12.10 4.43 -17.03
C LEU A 48 -11.41 4.84 -18.32
N GLY A 49 -12.17 5.03 -19.39
CA GLY A 49 -11.72 5.67 -20.62
C GLY A 49 -11.79 7.18 -20.50
N TYR A 50 -10.77 7.85 -21.02
CA TYR A 50 -10.79 9.29 -21.25
C TYR A 50 -10.13 9.63 -22.58
N GLN A 51 -10.36 10.84 -23.08
CA GLN A 51 -9.61 11.38 -24.21
C GLN A 51 -8.48 12.26 -23.69
N SER A 52 -7.25 11.95 -24.07
CA SER A 52 -6.08 12.75 -23.69
C SER A 52 -6.08 14.11 -24.41
N ALA A 53 -5.28 15.05 -23.91
CA ALA A 53 -5.09 16.35 -24.54
C ALA A 53 -4.56 16.26 -26.00
N PHE A 54 -3.93 15.14 -26.36
CA PHE A 54 -3.46 14.85 -27.73
C PHE A 54 -4.50 14.11 -28.59
N GLY A 55 -5.74 14.02 -28.13
CA GLY A 55 -6.86 13.38 -28.83
C GLY A 55 -6.88 11.85 -28.77
N GLN A 56 -5.81 11.21 -28.27
CA GLN A 56 -5.72 9.75 -28.15
C GLN A 56 -6.51 9.23 -26.94
N PRO A 57 -7.16 8.05 -27.04
CA PRO A 57 -7.83 7.45 -25.89
C PRO A 57 -6.82 6.98 -24.84
N GLY A 58 -7.13 7.23 -23.58
CA GLY A 58 -6.38 6.77 -22.42
C GLY A 58 -7.22 5.89 -21.50
N ASN A 59 -6.55 5.21 -20.57
CA ASN A 59 -7.17 4.46 -19.49
C ASN A 59 -6.72 5.02 -18.14
N LEU A 60 -7.66 5.22 -17.23
CA LEU A 60 -7.42 5.54 -15.83
C LEU A 60 -7.97 4.39 -14.99
N GLU A 61 -7.14 3.83 -14.13
CA GLU A 61 -7.54 2.76 -13.22
C GLU A 61 -7.80 3.33 -11.83
N VAL A 62 -8.95 2.95 -11.25
CA VAL A 62 -9.32 3.34 -9.88
C VAL A 62 -9.56 2.08 -9.07
N ASP A 63 -8.72 1.86 -8.07
CA ASP A 63 -8.85 0.74 -7.13
C ASP A 63 -9.53 1.21 -5.85
N LEU A 64 -10.57 0.50 -5.40
CA LEU A 64 -11.24 0.71 -4.12
C LEU A 64 -11.04 -0.50 -3.21
N ASN A 65 -10.61 -0.25 -1.97
CA ASN A 65 -10.39 -1.27 -0.96
C ASN A 65 -11.31 -1.04 0.25
N PHE A 66 -12.06 -2.08 0.64
CA PHE A 66 -12.92 -2.10 1.83
C PHE A 66 -12.36 -2.92 3.00
N MET A 67 -11.27 -3.65 2.78
CA MET A 67 -10.63 -4.47 3.81
C MET A 67 -9.89 -3.59 4.82
N PHE A 68 -9.05 -2.67 4.35
CA PHE A 68 -8.26 -1.75 5.18
C PHE A 68 -9.04 -0.49 5.56
N ARG A 69 -10.23 -0.69 6.16
CA ARG A 69 -11.16 0.40 6.46
C ARG A 69 -10.94 1.14 7.76
N ILE A 70 -10.04 0.62 8.59
CA ILE A 70 -9.60 1.27 9.83
C ILE A 70 -8.11 1.56 9.67
N PRO A 71 -7.74 2.79 9.32
CA PRO A 71 -6.35 3.21 9.28
C PRO A 71 -5.68 3.07 10.66
N LEU A 72 -4.40 2.72 10.66
CA LEU A 72 -3.57 2.62 11.86
C LEU A 72 -3.34 3.99 12.50
N TRP A 73 -3.37 5.06 11.69
CA TRP A 73 -3.33 6.43 12.17
C TRP A 73 -4.40 7.29 11.49
N PRO A 74 -4.82 8.41 12.09
CA PRO A 74 -5.77 9.32 11.46
C PRO A 74 -5.32 9.76 10.07
N VAL A 75 -6.27 9.87 9.13
CA VAL A 75 -5.99 10.42 7.80
C VAL A 75 -5.53 11.87 7.91
N SER A 76 -4.56 12.23 7.09
CA SER A 76 -4.07 13.61 6.97
C SER A 76 -4.69 14.27 5.75
N LEU A 77 -5.03 15.56 5.85
CA LEU A 77 -5.47 16.34 4.70
C LEU A 77 -4.25 16.93 4.00
N MET A 78 -4.08 16.65 2.71
CA MET A 78 -2.95 17.13 1.92
C MET A 78 -3.42 17.77 0.62
N ASP A 79 -2.73 18.83 0.21
CA ASP A 79 -2.85 19.40 -1.12
C ASP A 79 -1.96 18.62 -2.10
N SER A 80 -2.41 18.45 -3.34
CA SER A 80 -1.58 17.84 -4.38
C SER A 80 -0.44 18.78 -4.78
N ARG A 81 0.60 18.21 -5.41
CA ARG A 81 1.53 19.02 -6.20
C ARG A 81 0.76 19.75 -7.32
N THR A 82 1.19 20.96 -7.64
CA THR A 82 0.60 21.74 -8.73
C THR A 82 1.02 21.18 -10.08
N VAL A 83 0.04 20.99 -10.97
CA VAL A 83 0.27 20.59 -12.37
C VAL A 83 -0.41 21.62 -13.28
N GLY A 84 0.39 22.48 -13.89
CA GLY A 84 -0.14 23.63 -14.63
C GLY A 84 -0.95 24.55 -13.71
N SER A 85 -2.22 24.76 -14.03
CA SER A 85 -3.16 25.53 -13.21
C SER A 85 -3.93 24.69 -12.17
N TRP A 86 -3.68 23.39 -12.09
CA TRP A 86 -4.47 22.47 -11.29
C TRP A 86 -3.77 22.11 -9.98
N THR A 87 -4.54 22.20 -8.89
CA THR A 87 -4.16 21.73 -7.56
C THR A 87 -5.41 21.16 -6.89
N ALA A 88 -5.37 19.88 -6.50
CA ALA A 88 -6.38 19.32 -5.62
C ALA A 88 -6.07 19.74 -4.18
N ARG A 89 -7.08 20.15 -3.42
CA ARG A 89 -6.90 20.63 -2.04
C ARG A 89 -7.60 19.75 -1.04
N ASN A 90 -7.05 19.68 0.17
CA ASN A 90 -7.64 18.97 1.30
C ASN A 90 -8.02 17.51 0.97
N VAL A 91 -7.16 16.80 0.26
CA VAL A 91 -7.38 15.40 -0.08
C VAL A 91 -7.03 14.55 1.14
N PRO A 92 -7.95 13.72 1.66
CA PRO A 92 -7.63 12.79 2.74
C PRO A 92 -6.68 11.72 2.22
N VAL A 93 -5.52 11.62 2.85
CA VAL A 93 -4.50 10.61 2.57
C VAL A 93 -4.17 9.82 3.83
N LEU A 94 -3.75 8.57 3.64
CA LEU A 94 -3.25 7.76 4.74
C LEU A 94 -1.97 8.37 5.30
N ASP A 95 -1.70 8.06 6.56
CA ASP A 95 -0.46 8.42 7.21
C ASP A 95 0.76 7.81 6.48
N ALA A 96 1.85 8.57 6.40
CA ALA A 96 3.03 8.17 5.64
C ALA A 96 3.69 6.88 6.17
N HIS A 97 3.61 6.60 7.48
CA HIS A 97 4.11 5.36 8.08
C HIS A 97 3.29 4.15 7.62
N GLU A 98 1.97 4.33 7.51
CA GLU A 98 1.04 3.29 7.01
C GLU A 98 1.27 3.02 5.52
N ILE A 99 1.47 4.08 4.73
CA ILE A 99 1.82 3.95 3.30
C ILE A 99 3.16 3.21 3.15
N ALA A 100 4.17 3.58 3.95
CA ALA A 100 5.48 2.92 3.92
C ALA A 100 5.34 1.42 4.23
N ALA A 101 4.62 1.05 5.28
CA ALA A 101 4.39 -0.34 5.64
C ALA A 101 3.65 -1.13 4.55
N GLY A 102 2.63 -0.54 3.92
CA GLY A 102 1.93 -1.17 2.79
C GLY A 102 2.84 -1.40 1.58
N LYS A 103 3.76 -0.46 1.30
CA LYS A 103 4.77 -0.60 0.23
C LYS A 103 5.78 -1.69 0.56
N LEU A 104 6.26 -1.75 1.80
CA LEU A 104 7.15 -2.82 2.27
C LEU A 104 6.44 -4.18 2.18
N ALA A 105 5.19 -4.26 2.61
CA ALA A 105 4.39 -5.48 2.51
C ALA A 105 4.28 -5.97 1.05
N ALA A 106 4.10 -5.05 0.10
CA ALA A 106 4.10 -5.36 -1.33
C ALA A 106 5.49 -5.80 -1.81
N LEU A 107 6.55 -5.06 -1.49
CA LEU A 107 7.93 -5.37 -1.89
C LEU A 107 8.30 -6.83 -1.53
N PHE A 108 8.12 -7.22 -0.27
CA PHE A 108 8.50 -8.55 0.22
C PHE A 108 7.55 -9.69 -0.20
N SER A 109 6.38 -9.37 -0.80
CA SER A 109 5.42 -10.40 -1.24
C SER A 109 5.41 -10.64 -2.76
N ARG A 110 5.69 -9.63 -3.59
CA ARG A 110 5.62 -9.75 -5.06
C ARG A 110 6.87 -9.28 -5.82
N HIS A 111 7.88 -8.73 -5.15
CA HIS A 111 9.20 -8.37 -5.71
C HIS A 111 9.16 -7.57 -7.02
N GLN A 112 8.35 -6.50 -7.09
CA GLN A 112 8.27 -5.66 -8.29
C GLN A 112 9.24 -4.49 -8.22
N ALA A 113 9.88 -4.15 -9.35
CA ALA A 113 10.85 -3.05 -9.43
C ALA A 113 10.29 -1.69 -8.97
N ARG A 114 8.99 -1.44 -9.14
CA ARG A 114 8.32 -0.22 -8.66
C ARG A 114 8.16 -0.18 -7.15
N ASP A 115 7.89 -1.32 -6.53
CA ASP A 115 7.78 -1.38 -5.06
C ASP A 115 9.15 -1.14 -4.42
N LEU A 116 10.24 -1.63 -5.05
CA LEU A 116 11.61 -1.35 -4.63
C LEU A 116 11.89 0.16 -4.66
N PHE A 117 11.61 0.80 -5.80
CA PHE A 117 11.78 2.25 -5.94
C PHE A 117 10.93 3.03 -4.93
N ASP A 118 9.66 2.67 -4.77
CA ASP A 118 8.77 3.35 -3.82
C ASP A 118 9.26 3.19 -2.38
N CYS A 119 9.70 1.98 -1.98
CA CYS A 119 10.25 1.76 -0.64
C CYS A 119 11.53 2.59 -0.42
N HIS A 120 12.44 2.60 -1.38
CA HIS A 120 13.64 3.44 -1.34
C HIS A 120 13.27 4.92 -1.12
N GLN A 121 12.35 5.45 -1.92
CA GLN A 121 11.89 6.83 -1.79
C GLN A 121 11.21 7.10 -0.44
N MET A 122 10.39 6.17 0.05
CA MET A 122 9.72 6.32 1.35
C MET A 122 10.73 6.33 2.51
N MET A 123 11.79 5.52 2.44
CA MET A 123 12.83 5.49 3.48
C MET A 123 13.72 6.74 3.49
N SER A 124 13.66 7.58 2.45
CA SER A 124 14.32 8.90 2.45
C SER A 124 13.53 9.98 3.20
N LEU A 125 12.29 9.70 3.59
CA LEU A 125 11.45 10.60 4.39
C LEU A 125 11.79 10.47 5.88
N ASP A 126 11.52 11.54 6.64
CA ASP A 126 11.63 11.53 8.10
C ASP A 126 10.43 10.78 8.71
N LEU A 127 10.55 9.45 8.75
CA LEU A 127 9.56 8.53 9.32
C LEU A 127 10.04 7.99 10.66
N ASP A 128 9.13 7.89 11.61
CA ASP A 128 9.34 7.19 12.88
C ASP A 128 9.47 5.69 12.60
N ARG A 129 10.70 5.19 12.75
CA ARG A 129 11.06 3.79 12.52
C ARG A 129 10.28 2.83 13.41
N VAL A 130 9.90 3.22 14.63
CA VAL A 130 9.12 2.38 15.53
C VAL A 130 7.71 2.18 14.96
N LYS A 131 7.08 3.25 14.45
CA LYS A 131 5.79 3.17 13.78
C LYS A 131 5.85 2.36 12.50
N VAL A 132 6.85 2.59 11.65
CA VAL A 132 7.03 1.80 10.41
C VAL A 132 7.20 0.33 10.75
N ARG A 133 7.99 -0.02 11.77
CA ARG A 133 8.21 -1.40 12.20
C ARG A 133 6.92 -2.06 12.69
N ALA A 134 6.16 -1.40 13.56
CA ALA A 134 4.87 -1.93 14.03
C ALA A 134 3.88 -2.16 12.87
N ALA A 135 3.76 -1.20 11.96
CA ALA A 135 2.89 -1.35 10.79
C ALA A 135 3.41 -2.40 9.80
N PHE A 136 4.73 -2.56 9.65
CA PHE A 136 5.34 -3.60 8.81
C PHE A 136 4.88 -5.01 9.23
N PHE A 137 4.89 -5.32 10.52
CA PHE A 137 4.38 -6.61 11.03
C PHE A 137 2.87 -6.72 10.88
N ALA A 138 2.13 -5.66 11.17
CA ALA A 138 0.67 -5.64 11.03
C ALA A 138 0.20 -5.94 9.60
N TYR A 139 0.74 -5.23 8.60
CA TYR A 139 0.40 -5.45 7.18
C TYR A 139 1.01 -6.75 6.65
N GLY A 140 2.21 -7.09 7.10
CA GLY A 140 2.89 -8.33 6.74
C GLY A 140 2.13 -9.58 7.15
N ALA A 141 1.61 -9.61 8.38
CA ALA A 141 0.87 -10.75 8.91
C ALA A 141 -0.47 -11.00 8.19
N MET A 142 -1.01 -9.98 7.51
CA MET A 142 -2.22 -10.11 6.68
C MET A 142 -1.92 -10.59 5.25
N ASN A 143 -0.63 -10.76 4.90
CA ASN A 143 -0.23 -11.25 3.60
C ASN A 143 -0.50 -12.75 3.44
N ARG A 144 -0.59 -13.22 2.19
CA ARG A 144 -0.66 -14.66 1.88
C ARG A 144 0.68 -15.36 2.11
N LYS A 145 1.80 -14.65 1.93
CA LYS A 145 3.15 -15.14 2.26
C LYS A 145 3.28 -15.23 3.77
N ASP A 146 3.81 -16.35 4.27
CA ASP A 146 4.14 -16.50 5.69
C ASP A 146 5.23 -15.50 6.08
N TRP A 147 4.85 -14.49 6.86
CA TRP A 147 5.71 -13.35 7.17
C TRP A 147 6.91 -13.73 8.04
N ARG A 148 6.85 -14.86 8.76
CA ARG A 148 7.93 -15.36 9.61
C ARG A 148 9.21 -15.68 8.84
N HIS A 149 9.08 -15.93 7.53
CA HIS A 149 10.19 -16.28 6.66
C HIS A 149 10.73 -15.11 5.85
N VAL A 150 10.16 -13.91 5.98
CA VAL A 150 10.63 -12.72 5.27
C VAL A 150 12.03 -12.36 5.77
N LYS A 151 12.94 -12.08 4.83
CA LYS A 151 14.32 -11.73 5.11
C LYS A 151 14.71 -10.49 4.34
N LEU A 152 15.69 -9.74 4.86
CA LEU A 152 16.26 -8.59 4.15
C LEU A 152 16.84 -8.99 2.78
N ASP A 153 17.35 -10.22 2.66
CA ASP A 153 17.85 -10.76 1.40
C ASP A 153 16.79 -11.03 0.34
N ASP A 154 15.50 -11.02 0.70
CA ASP A 154 14.40 -11.09 -0.26
C ASP A 154 14.29 -9.79 -1.09
N VAL A 155 14.94 -8.68 -0.69
CA VAL A 155 14.99 -7.45 -1.47
C VAL A 155 15.92 -7.64 -2.67
N ASP A 156 15.33 -7.69 -3.87
CA ASP A 156 16.04 -7.85 -5.13
C ASP A 156 15.26 -7.21 -6.29
N PHE A 157 15.80 -7.27 -7.52
CA PHE A 157 15.15 -6.79 -8.74
C PHE A 157 15.40 -7.70 -9.95
N ASP A 158 14.44 -7.76 -10.86
CA ASP A 158 14.66 -8.30 -12.21
C ASP A 158 15.08 -7.15 -13.17
N PRO A 159 16.27 -7.19 -13.79
CA PRO A 159 16.73 -6.14 -14.71
C PRO A 159 15.78 -5.88 -15.89
N LYS A 160 15.13 -6.92 -16.43
CA LYS A 160 14.17 -6.79 -17.53
C LYS A 160 12.88 -6.14 -17.04
N GLU A 161 12.43 -6.50 -15.84
CA GLU A 161 11.26 -5.87 -15.23
C GLU A 161 11.52 -4.39 -14.94
N LEU A 162 12.68 -4.06 -14.39
CA LEU A 162 13.10 -2.69 -14.09
C LEU A 162 13.12 -1.85 -15.38
N ALA A 163 13.77 -2.34 -16.43
CA ALA A 163 13.83 -1.66 -17.73
C ALA A 163 12.45 -1.42 -18.35
N ARG A 164 11.53 -2.38 -18.19
CA ARG A 164 10.19 -2.30 -18.79
C ARG A 164 9.20 -1.46 -17.97
N GLN A 165 9.25 -1.55 -16.65
CA GLN A 165 8.21 -1.01 -15.77
C GLN A 165 8.61 0.27 -15.05
N LEU A 166 9.89 0.44 -14.70
CA LEU A 166 10.37 1.56 -13.91
C LEU A 166 11.06 2.61 -14.78
N THR A 167 12.04 2.22 -15.61
CA THR A 167 12.85 3.16 -16.41
C THR A 167 12.02 4.18 -17.22
N PRO A 168 10.91 3.82 -17.89
CA PRO A 168 10.12 4.78 -18.66
C PRO A 168 9.40 5.83 -17.80
N THR A 169 9.27 5.58 -16.49
CA THR A 169 8.56 6.45 -15.53
C THR A 169 9.50 7.36 -14.74
N LEU A 170 10.80 7.06 -14.74
CA LEU A 170 11.79 7.88 -14.09
C LEU A 170 11.95 9.18 -14.86
N ARG A 171 12.07 10.30 -14.12
CA ARG A 171 12.49 11.56 -14.73
C ARG A 171 13.85 11.31 -15.40
N THR A 172 14.01 11.76 -16.64
CA THR A 172 15.23 11.64 -17.49
C THR A 172 16.46 12.38 -16.94
N VAL A 173 16.62 12.42 -15.61
CA VAL A 173 17.82 12.90 -14.92
C VAL A 173 18.91 11.81 -14.92
N ALA A 174 18.53 10.54 -15.05
CA ALA A 174 19.46 9.42 -15.25
C ALA A 174 20.08 9.36 -16.68
N ALA A 175 20.00 10.46 -17.45
CA ALA A 175 20.75 10.63 -18.70
C ALA A 175 21.99 11.53 -18.52
N GLN A 176 22.23 12.04 -17.31
CA GLN A 176 23.47 12.76 -16.98
C GLN A 176 24.54 11.85 -16.37
N ASP A 177 24.16 10.71 -15.80
CA ASP A 177 25.06 9.66 -15.36
C ASP A 177 25.02 8.52 -16.38
N ALA A 178 26.18 8.05 -16.82
CA ALA A 178 26.32 6.91 -17.72
C ALA A 178 25.93 5.56 -17.08
N GLU A 179 25.05 5.57 -16.07
CA GLU A 179 24.62 4.42 -15.28
C GLU A 179 23.64 3.58 -16.10
N THR A 180 23.94 2.31 -16.27
CA THR A 180 23.05 1.34 -16.90
C THR A 180 21.87 1.03 -15.97
N ALA A 181 20.75 0.54 -16.53
CA ALA A 181 19.58 0.15 -15.75
C ALA A 181 19.90 -0.95 -14.69
N GLU A 182 20.89 -1.79 -14.97
CA GLU A 182 21.35 -2.84 -14.06
C GLU A 182 22.19 -2.27 -12.90
N GLU A 183 23.09 -1.33 -13.17
CA GLU A 183 23.86 -0.62 -12.14
C GLU A 183 22.94 0.17 -11.22
N TYR A 184 21.98 0.90 -11.81
CA TYR A 184 20.95 1.62 -11.06
C TYR A 184 20.14 0.69 -10.17
N GLY A 185 19.70 -0.46 -10.70
CA GLY A 185 18.96 -1.45 -9.94
C GLY A 185 19.74 -2.03 -8.76
N ARG A 186 21.03 -2.36 -8.97
CA ARG A 186 21.91 -2.86 -7.90
C ARG A 186 22.07 -1.84 -6.78
N ARG A 187 22.39 -0.60 -7.14
CA ARG A 187 22.53 0.50 -6.17
C ARG A 187 21.23 0.71 -5.39
N LEU A 188 20.09 0.69 -6.07
CA LEU A 188 18.78 0.82 -5.45
C LEU A 188 18.49 -0.31 -4.44
N VAL A 189 18.89 -1.55 -4.75
CA VAL A 189 18.78 -2.67 -3.80
C VAL A 189 19.69 -2.46 -2.59
N GLU A 190 20.95 -2.10 -2.80
CA GLU A 190 21.91 -1.87 -1.71
C GLU A 190 21.42 -0.75 -0.76
N GLU A 191 21.08 0.41 -1.32
CA GLU A 191 20.56 1.56 -0.56
C GLU A 191 19.27 1.20 0.18
N THR A 192 18.39 0.40 -0.43
CA THR A 192 17.15 -0.07 0.22
C THR A 192 17.46 -1.05 1.34
N LYS A 193 18.35 -2.03 1.14
CA LYS A 193 18.71 -3.00 2.18
C LYS A 193 19.30 -2.30 3.41
N ASP A 194 20.20 -1.35 3.19
CA ASP A 194 20.79 -0.54 4.26
C ASP A 194 19.72 0.25 5.03
N ALA A 195 18.78 0.88 4.31
CA ALA A 195 17.70 1.64 4.91
C ALA A 195 16.72 0.77 5.71
N LEU A 196 16.50 -0.49 5.29
CA LEU A 196 15.59 -1.44 5.95
C LEU A 196 16.24 -2.27 7.04
N GLY A 197 17.53 -2.11 7.30
CA GLY A 197 18.25 -2.85 8.35
C GLY A 197 17.58 -2.77 9.73
N PHE A 198 16.90 -1.65 10.05
CA PHE A 198 16.20 -1.49 11.33
C PHE A 198 14.96 -2.40 11.48
N LEU A 199 14.48 -3.06 10.42
CA LEU A 199 13.38 -4.03 10.46
C LEU A 199 13.86 -5.45 10.79
N PHE A 200 15.17 -5.70 10.81
CA PHE A 200 15.74 -7.03 11.03
C PHE A 200 16.87 -7.01 12.08
N PRO A 201 17.10 -8.13 12.81
CA PRO A 201 16.26 -9.33 12.85
C PRO A 201 14.90 -9.04 13.52
N PHE A 202 13.96 -9.98 13.41
CA PHE A 202 12.72 -9.93 14.18
C PHE A 202 13.03 -10.27 15.64
N THR A 203 12.35 -9.60 16.55
CA THR A 203 12.44 -9.87 17.99
C THR A 203 11.53 -11.03 18.37
N ASP A 204 11.77 -11.64 19.53
CA ASP A 204 10.93 -12.71 20.06
C ASP A 204 9.46 -12.27 20.20
N ALA A 205 9.22 -11.01 20.58
CA ALA A 205 7.86 -10.47 20.71
C ALA A 205 7.14 -10.37 19.36
N GLU A 206 7.85 -10.00 18.29
CA GLU A 206 7.27 -9.91 16.95
C GLU A 206 7.07 -11.28 16.32
N MET A 207 7.96 -12.23 16.59
CA MET A 207 7.76 -13.63 16.21
C MET A 207 6.52 -14.21 16.90
N GLU A 208 6.39 -13.99 18.21
CA GLU A 208 5.20 -14.39 18.98
C GLU A 208 3.93 -13.73 18.43
N PHE A 209 3.98 -12.46 18.04
CA PHE A 209 2.85 -11.79 17.39
C PHE A 209 2.44 -12.52 16.09
N LEU A 210 3.41 -12.86 15.24
CA LEU A 210 3.16 -13.57 14.00
C LEU A 210 2.63 -14.99 14.25
N ASP A 211 3.20 -15.73 15.19
CA ASP A 211 2.77 -17.09 15.53
C ASP A 211 1.32 -17.11 16.03
N ARG A 212 0.97 -16.20 16.96
CA ARG A 212 -0.40 -16.05 17.46
C ARG A 212 -1.41 -15.78 16.35
N LEU A 213 -1.08 -14.83 15.48
CA LEU A 213 -2.00 -14.43 14.41
C LEU A 213 -2.10 -15.49 13.31
N LEU A 214 -0.98 -16.07 12.87
CA LEU A 214 -0.96 -16.99 11.73
C LEU A 214 -1.45 -18.40 12.09
N ASP A 215 -1.16 -18.88 13.30
CA ASP A 215 -1.50 -20.24 13.72
C ASP A 215 -2.83 -20.30 14.48
N TYR A 216 -3.17 -19.25 15.26
CA TYR A 216 -4.35 -19.24 16.14
C TYR A 216 -5.39 -18.18 15.76
N GLY A 217 -5.07 -17.24 14.87
CA GLY A 217 -5.95 -16.13 14.52
C GLY A 217 -6.11 -15.09 15.64
N GLU A 218 -5.22 -15.09 16.63
CA GLU A 218 -5.26 -14.19 17.78
C GLU A 218 -4.39 -12.96 17.55
N ILE A 219 -4.93 -11.76 17.78
CA ILE A 219 -4.16 -10.52 17.69
C ILE A 219 -3.81 -10.03 19.09
N HIS A 220 -2.51 -9.88 19.35
CA HIS A 220 -1.98 -9.25 20.57
C HIS A 220 -1.11 -8.03 20.21
N PRO A 221 -1.71 -6.86 19.95
CA PRO A 221 -0.97 -5.69 19.47
C PRO A 221 0.09 -5.15 20.43
N ALA A 222 -0.06 -5.41 21.73
CA ALA A 222 0.90 -5.02 22.75
C ALA A 222 2.29 -5.65 22.55
N LEU A 223 2.38 -6.71 21.74
CA LEU A 223 3.66 -7.29 21.32
C LEU A 223 4.41 -6.41 20.29
N LEU A 224 3.71 -5.54 19.57
CA LEU A 224 4.29 -4.65 18.55
C LEU A 224 4.50 -3.21 19.03
N THR A 225 3.69 -2.73 19.98
CA THR A 225 3.73 -1.33 20.41
C THR A 225 3.13 -1.14 21.80
N ASN A 226 3.61 -0.11 22.51
CA ASN A 226 3.06 0.37 23.78
C ASN A 226 2.11 1.56 23.60
N ASP A 227 1.92 2.05 22.37
CA ASP A 227 0.98 3.12 22.05
C ASP A 227 -0.46 2.60 22.20
N ALA A 228 -1.20 3.12 23.18
CA ALA A 228 -2.55 2.66 23.50
C ALA A 228 -3.54 2.85 22.35
N ASP A 229 -3.44 3.93 21.59
CA ASP A 229 -4.34 4.20 20.46
C ASP A 229 -4.04 3.25 19.31
N LEU A 230 -2.76 3.00 19.04
CA LEU A 230 -2.34 2.05 18.02
C LEU A 230 -2.72 0.61 18.41
N VAL A 231 -2.59 0.22 19.69
CA VAL A 231 -3.05 -1.08 20.19
C VAL A 231 -4.54 -1.28 19.88
N VAL A 232 -5.38 -0.30 20.20
CA VAL A 232 -6.83 -0.37 19.93
C VAL A 232 -7.11 -0.54 18.45
N ARG A 233 -6.43 0.19 17.57
CA ARG A 233 -6.63 0.09 16.11
C ARG A 233 -6.13 -1.25 15.56
N LEU A 234 -4.96 -1.70 16.00
CA LEU A 234 -4.40 -2.99 15.61
C LEU A 234 -5.30 -4.16 16.02
N SER A 235 -5.97 -4.09 17.17
CA SER A 235 -6.97 -5.10 17.58
C SER A 235 -8.15 -5.22 16.61
N THR A 236 -8.39 -4.22 15.76
CA THR A 236 -9.48 -4.21 14.77
C THR A 236 -9.03 -4.59 13.36
N LEU A 237 -7.74 -4.89 13.15
CA LEU A 237 -7.16 -5.19 11.83
C LEU A 237 -7.78 -6.40 11.15
N THR A 238 -8.32 -7.34 11.93
CA THR A 238 -9.04 -8.46 11.37
C THR A 238 -10.52 -8.32 11.68
N GLY A 239 -11.34 -8.56 10.66
CA GLY A 239 -12.68 -9.07 10.89
C GLY A 239 -12.65 -10.51 11.42
N VAL A 240 -11.87 -10.80 12.48
CA VAL A 240 -11.95 -12.06 13.21
C VAL A 240 -13.21 -12.00 14.07
N GLU A 241 -14.35 -12.17 13.41
CA GLU A 241 -15.38 -13.05 13.92
C GLU A 241 -15.12 -14.42 13.30
N GLY A 242 -14.47 -15.31 14.07
CA GLY A 242 -14.45 -16.74 13.81
C GLY A 242 -13.62 -17.23 12.62
N GLY A 243 -12.32 -17.45 12.84
CA GLY A 243 -11.62 -18.67 12.41
C GLY A 243 -11.63 -19.09 10.93
N LYS A 244 -12.00 -18.23 10.00
CA LYS A 244 -11.86 -18.50 8.56
C LYS A 244 -11.19 -17.31 7.90
N ARG A 245 -10.00 -17.57 7.34
CA ARG A 245 -9.36 -16.70 6.35
C ARG A 245 -10.44 -16.28 5.36
N ALA A 246 -10.59 -14.98 5.15
CA ALA A 246 -11.41 -14.45 4.08
C ALA A 246 -10.82 -14.97 2.77
N GLU A 247 -11.39 -16.05 2.24
CA GLU A 247 -11.27 -16.40 0.84
C GLU A 247 -11.90 -15.24 0.06
N ALA A 248 -11.04 -14.53 -0.67
CA ALA A 248 -11.39 -13.62 -1.74
C ALA A 248 -11.30 -14.37 -3.05
#